data_AF-A0A7X8WVD5-F1
#
_entry.id   AF-A0A7X8WVD5-F1
#
_cell.length_a   1.000
_cell.length_b   1.000
_cell.length_c   1.000
_cell.angle_alpha   90.00
_cell.angle_beta   90.00
_cell.angle_gamma   90.00
#
_symmetry.space_group_name_H-M   'P 1'
#
loop_
_entity.id
_entity.type
_entity.pdbx_description
1 polymer ?
#
loop_
_entity_poly.entity_id
_entity_poly.type
_entity_poly.pdbx_seq_one_letter_code
_entity_poly.pdbx_strand_id
1 'polypeptide(L)' 'MATVFDVANFFITAENKREQGSMTNLRLNKILYFAQIVSILEHGKPLFHDDFEAWNLGPVIPSVYH' A
#
# COMPACT_ATOMS: atom_id res chain seq x y z
N MET A 1 -11.29 11.29 -2.53
CA MET A 1 -10.09 10.51 -2.90
C MET A 1 -9.83 9.55 -1.77
N ALA A 2 -9.40 8.31 -2.03
CA ALA A 2 -9.13 7.38 -0.95
C ALA A 2 -7.95 7.87 -0.10
N THR A 3 -7.99 7.64 1.20
CA THR A 3 -6.81 7.79 2.06
C THR A 3 -5.90 6.58 1.90
N VAL A 4 -4.63 6.70 2.29
CA VAL A 4 -3.73 5.53 2.30
C VAL A 4 -4.29 4.41 3.19
N PHE A 5 -4.98 4.76 4.28
CA PHE A 5 -5.59 3.81 5.21
C PHE A 5 -6.76 3.05 4.57
N ASP A 6 -7.58 3.71 3.75
CA ASP A 6 -8.66 3.02 3.03
C ASP A 6 -8.10 1.94 2.11
N VAL A 7 -7.04 2.27 1.39
CA VAL A 7 -6.36 1.35 0.46
C VAL A 7 -5.63 0.24 1.22
N ALA A 8 -4.95 0.57 2.32
CA ALA A 8 -4.28 -0.41 3.17
C ALA A 8 -5.27 -1.42 3.76
N ASN A 9 -6.38 -0.93 4.33
CA ASN A 9 -7.43 -1.77 4.90
C ASN A 9 -8.10 -2.65 3.85
N PHE A 10 -8.30 -2.14 2.63
CA PHE A 10 -8.79 -2.95 1.51
C PHE A 10 -7.87 -4.15 1.25
N PHE A 11 -6.55 -3.95 1.15
CA PHE A 11 -5.60 -5.04 0.89
C PHE A 11 -5.48 -6.01 2.08
N ILE A 12 -5.44 -5.51 3.31
CA ILE A 12 -5.44 -6.37 4.52
C ILE A 12 -6.68 -7.26 4.54
N THR A 13 -7.85 -6.69 4.29
CA THR A 13 -9.12 -7.43 4.26
C THR A 13 -9.15 -8.46 3.14
N ALA A 14 -8.63 -8.11 1.95
CA ALA A 14 -8.55 -9.01 0.82
C ALA A 14 -7.61 -10.20 1.07
N GLU A 15 -6.46 -9.96 1.70
CA GLU A 15 -5.50 -11.02 2.02
C GLU A 15 -6.04 -11.97 3.10
N ASN A 16 -6.67 -11.43 4.15
CA ASN A 16 -7.27 -12.22 5.22
C ASN A 16 -8.36 -13.20 4.70
N LYS A 17 -9.02 -12.87 3.57
CA LYS A 17 -10.00 -13.75 2.93
C LYS A 17 -9.38 -14.88 2.09
N ARG A 18 -8.12 -14.75 1.70
CA ARG A 18 -7.45 -15.69 0.79
C ARG A 18 -6.78 -16.87 1.51
N GLU A 19 -6.69 -16.85 2.83
CA GLU A 19 -6.00 -17.85 3.67
C GLU A 19 -4.52 -18.09 3.29
N GLN A 20 -3.92 -17.24 2.45
CA GLN A 20 -2.55 -17.39 1.92
C GLN A 20 -1.46 -16.83 2.86
N GLY A 21 -1.76 -16.74 4.16
CA GLY A 21 -0.87 -16.20 5.19
C GLY A 21 -1.28 -14.81 5.68
N SER A 22 -0.60 -14.33 6.73
CA SER A 22 -0.89 -13.02 7.33
C SER A 22 -0.27 -11.88 6.52
N MET A 23 -0.97 -10.75 6.44
CA MET A 23 -0.39 -9.52 5.91
C MET A 23 0.71 -9.03 6.85
N THR A 24 1.92 -8.83 6.33
CA THR A 24 3.03 -8.20 7.06
C THR A 24 3.19 -6.75 6.63
N ASN A 25 3.74 -5.90 7.51
CA ASN A 25 4.02 -4.50 7.19
C ASN A 25 4.88 -4.33 5.92
N LEU A 26 5.90 -5.17 5.74
CA LEU A 26 6.75 -5.13 4.56
C LEU A 26 5.98 -5.46 3.27
N ARG A 27 5.09 -6.45 3.32
CA ARG A 27 4.27 -6.85 2.17
C ARG A 27 3.23 -5.79 1.83
N LEU A 28 2.57 -5.24 2.84
CA LEU A 28 1.57 -4.18 2.67
C LEU A 28 2.17 -2.96 1.97
N ASN A 29 3.32 -2.48 2.44
CA ASN A 29 3.99 -1.32 1.86
C ASN A 29 4.43 -1.55 0.40
N LYS A 30 4.91 -2.75 0.06
CA LYS A 30 5.20 -3.11 -1.34
C LYS A 30 3.95 -3.08 -2.22
N ILE A 31 2.83 -3.62 -1.74
CA ILE A 31 1.57 -3.60 -2.48
C ILE A 31 1.07 -2.17 -2.68
N LEU A 32 1.12 -1.33 -1.64
CA LEU A 32 0.74 0.09 -1.73
C LEU A 32 1.61 0.83 -2.75
N TYR A 33 2.92 0.56 -2.79
CA TYR A 33 3.83 1.14 -3.76
C TYR A 33 3.45 0.79 -5.20
N PHE A 34 3.20 -0.49 -5.48
CA PHE A 34 2.74 -0.90 -6.81
C PHE A 34 1.37 -0.34 -7.16
N ALA A 35 0.43 -0.28 -6.21
CA ALA A 35 -0.89 0.30 -6.44
C ALA A 35 -0.82 1.79 -6.81
N GLN A 36 0.05 2.55 -6.14
CA GLN A 36 0.31 3.96 -6.46
C GLN A 36 0.87 4.11 -7.87
N ILE A 37 1.87 3.30 -8.24
CA ILE A 37 2.45 3.30 -9.59
C ILE A 37 1.38 2.99 -10.64
N VAL A 38 0.59 1.94 -10.45
CA VAL A 38 -0.46 1.55 -11.39
C VAL A 38 -1.50 2.65 -11.55
N SER A 39 -1.92 3.30 -10.47
CA SER A 39 -2.86 4.44 -10.55
C SER A 39 -2.27 5.60 -11.36
N ILE A 40 -0.99 5.90 -11.17
CA ILE A 40 -0.32 6.97 -11.93
C ILE A 40 -0.23 6.59 -13.42
N LEU A 41 0.14 5.36 -13.74
CA LEU A 41 0.28 4.90 -15.13
C LEU A 41 -1.06 4.82 -15.86
N GLU A 42 -2.09 4.26 -15.22
CA GLU A 42 -3.39 3.98 -15.85
C GLU A 42 -4.35 5.17 -15.79
N HIS A 43 -4.22 6.04 -14.78
CA HIS A 43 -5.17 7.13 -14.53
C HIS A 43 -4.53 8.52 -14.49
N GLY A 44 -3.20 8.61 -14.60
CA GLY A 44 -2.48 9.89 -14.59
C GLY A 44 -2.52 10.61 -13.25
N LYS A 45 -2.95 9.95 -12.16
CA LYS A 45 -3.11 10.56 -10.85
C LYS A 45 -2.77 9.61 -9.70
N PRO A 46 -2.27 10.14 -8.57
CA PRO A 46 -1.99 9.35 -7.38
C PRO A 46 -3.26 8.68 -6.82
N LEU A 47 -3.13 7.49 -6.26
CA LEU A 47 -4.23 6.79 -5.59
C LEU A 47 -4.53 7.42 -4.21
N PHE A 48 -3.45 7.79 -3.51
CA PHE A 48 -3.43 8.52 -2.24
C PHE A 48 -2.25 9.52 -2.24
N HIS A 49 -2.24 10.45 -1.28
CA HIS A 49 -1.26 11.55 -1.23
C HIS A 49 -0.07 11.32 -0.29
N ASP A 50 -0.08 10.27 0.51
CA ASP A 50 1.04 9.94 1.40
C ASP A 50 2.30 9.57 0.60
N ASP A 51 3.44 10.07 1.07
CA ASP A 51 4.75 9.84 0.46
C ASP A 51 5.38 8.53 0.94
N PHE A 52 6.20 7.94 0.07
CA PHE A 52 7.04 6.80 0.40
C PHE A 52 8.45 7.26 0.78
N GLU A 53 9.00 6.63 1.82
CA GLU A 53 10.41 6.70 2.18
C GLU A 53 11.15 5.44 1.70
N ALA A 54 12.38 5.63 1.21
CA ALA A 54 13.24 4.53 0.77
C ALA A 54 13.97 3.91 1.96
N TRP A 55 13.36 2.92 2.61
CA TRP A 55 13.98 2.17 3.71
C TRP A 55 14.76 0.96 3.20
N ASN A 56 15.56 0.34 4.08
CA ASN A 56 16.47 -0.77 3.74
C ASN A 56 15.81 -1.97 3.05
N LEU A 57 14.53 -2.26 3.36
CA LEU A 57 13.81 -3.42 2.81
C LEU A 57 12.80 -3.05 1.72
N GLY A 58 12.73 -1.77 1.35
CA GLY A 58 11.84 -1.26 0.33
C GLY A 58 11.14 0.04 0.72
N PRO A 59 10.22 0.50 -0.14
CA PRO A 59 9.47 1.72 0.10
C PRO A 59 8.52 1.52 1.28
N VAL A 60 8.44 2.50 2.18
CA VAL A 60 7.57 2.50 3.36
C VAL A 60 6.81 3.80 3.44
N ILE A 61 5.53 3.74 3.76
CA ILE A 61 4.74 4.91 4.18
C ILE A 61 4.76 4.94 5.71
N PRO A 62 5.43 5.91 6.35
CA PRO A 62 5.56 5.94 7.82
C PRO A 62 4.21 5.93 8.53
N SER A 63 3.19 6.63 7.98
CA SER A 63 1.85 6.69 8.56
C SER A 63 1.11 5.34 8.58
N VAL A 64 1.49 4.39 7.71
CA VAL A 64 0.90 3.03 7.66
C VAL A 64 1.69 2.03 8.51
N TYR A 65 2.95 2.34 8.82
CA TYR A 65 3.83 1.44 9.57
C TYR A 65 3.55 1.46 11.09
N HIS A 66 3.04 2.58 11.62
CA HIS A 66 2.86 2.84 13.05
C HIS A 66 1.45 2.52 13.58
#